data_AF-A0A4Q5UCV9-F1
#
_entry.id   AF-A0A4Q5UCV9-F1
#
_cell.length_a   1.000
_cell.length_b   1.000
_cell.length_c   1.000
_cell.angle_alpha   90.00
_cell.angle_beta   90.00
_cell.angle_gamma   90.00
#
_symmetry.space_group_name_H-M   'P 1'
#
loop_
_entity.id
_entity.type
_entity.pdbx_description
1 polymer ?
#
loop_
_entity_poly.entity_id
_entity_poly.type
_entity_poly.pdbx_seq_one_letter_code
_entity_poly.pdbx_strand_id
1 'polypeptide(L)'
;MQIHSLPGRWKLKRGLAAKTLLIMKMIAFLLFVTCMQVSATGNSQTITLSEKNAPLPKVFESIEKQTSYVFFFDADLLAKSKKINLQITNASIEKVLEACFREQGRNQYR
;
A
#
# COMPACT_ATOMS: atom_id res chain seq x y z
N MET A 1 -2.14 -53.34 -52.25
CA MET A 1 -3.16 -53.05 -51.21
C MET A 1 -2.72 -53.75 -49.93
N GLN A 2 -2.50 -53.01 -48.84
CA GLN A 2 -2.62 -53.40 -47.41
C GLN A 2 -1.86 -52.33 -46.60
N ILE A 3 -2.63 -51.50 -45.89
CA ILE A 3 -2.12 -50.46 -44.98
C ILE A 3 -2.14 -51.11 -43.59
N HIS A 4 -0.99 -51.37 -42.99
CA HIS A 4 -0.92 -51.90 -41.63
C HIS A 4 -1.08 -50.75 -40.64
N SER A 5 -2.25 -50.65 -40.02
CA SER A 5 -2.58 -49.68 -38.98
C SER A 5 -2.01 -50.09 -37.62
N LEU A 6 -1.18 -49.25 -37.00
CA LEU A 6 -0.74 -49.40 -35.61
C LEU A 6 -1.80 -48.83 -34.65
N PRO A 7 -2.24 -49.57 -33.60
CA PRO A 7 -3.14 -49.02 -32.60
C PRO A 7 -2.37 -48.27 -31.50
N GLY A 8 -2.33 -46.95 -31.58
CA GLY A 8 -1.88 -46.09 -30.47
C GLY A 8 -2.94 -45.94 -29.38
N ARG A 9 -2.93 -46.78 -28.35
CA ARG A 9 -3.76 -46.63 -27.14
C ARG A 9 -2.97 -45.97 -26.01
N TRP A 10 -3.04 -44.64 -25.91
CA TRP A 10 -2.55 -43.89 -24.76
C TRP A 10 -3.51 -44.07 -23.57
N LYS A 11 -3.25 -45.07 -22.72
CA LYS A 11 -3.91 -45.15 -21.41
C LYS A 11 -3.29 -44.13 -20.47
N LEU A 12 -3.91 -42.95 -20.35
CA LEU A 12 -3.57 -41.99 -19.29
C LEU A 12 -3.78 -42.64 -17.92
N LYS A 13 -2.73 -42.67 -17.10
CA LYS A 13 -2.76 -43.20 -15.73
C LYS A 13 -3.60 -42.27 -14.84
N ARG A 14 -4.92 -42.47 -14.82
CA ARG A 14 -5.93 -41.70 -14.06
C ARG A 14 -5.56 -41.46 -12.59
N GLY A 15 -4.87 -42.40 -11.94
CA GLY A 15 -4.48 -42.30 -10.52
C GLY A 15 -3.40 -41.25 -10.20
N LEU A 16 -2.46 -41.00 -11.11
CA LEU A 16 -1.47 -39.93 -10.92
C LEU A 16 -2.10 -38.56 -11.19
N ALA A 17 -2.92 -38.46 -12.23
CA ALA A 17 -3.62 -37.23 -12.59
C ALA A 17 -4.55 -36.72 -11.47
N ALA A 18 -5.27 -37.64 -10.79
CA ALA A 18 -6.12 -37.28 -9.65
C ALA A 18 -5.32 -36.74 -8.45
N LYS A 19 -4.13 -37.30 -8.17
CA LYS A 19 -3.23 -36.78 -7.13
C LYS A 19 -2.69 -35.40 -7.49
N THR A 20 -2.29 -35.20 -8.74
CA THR A 20 -1.82 -33.90 -9.23
C THR A 20 -2.92 -32.84 -9.14
N LEU A 21 -4.16 -33.17 -9.51
CA LEU A 21 -5.30 -32.25 -9.38
C LEU A 21 -5.61 -31.87 -7.93
N LEU A 22 -5.48 -32.81 -7.00
CA LEU A 22 -5.68 -32.53 -5.57
C LEU A 22 -4.60 -31.59 -5.03
N ILE A 23 -3.33 -31.79 -5.39
CA ILE A 23 -2.21 -30.93 -5.01
C ILE A 23 -2.40 -29.51 -5.59
N MET A 24 -2.77 -29.40 -6.86
CA MET A 24 -3.04 -28.09 -7.50
C MET A 24 -4.17 -27.33 -6.79
N LYS A 25 -5.21 -28.02 -6.33
CA LYS A 25 -6.32 -27.39 -5.61
C LYS A 25 -5.91 -26.88 -4.22
N MET A 26 -5.02 -27.59 -3.53
CA MET A 26 -4.45 -27.14 -2.26
C MET A 26 -3.53 -25.93 -2.43
N ILE A 27 -2.69 -25.93 -3.47
CA ILE A 27 -1.82 -24.79 -3.79
C ILE A 27 -2.66 -23.56 -4.13
N ALA A 28 -3.70 -23.71 -4.96
CA ALA A 28 -4.61 -22.61 -5.30
C ALA A 28 -5.33 -22.04 -4.07
N PHE A 29 -5.78 -22.91 -3.16
CA PHE A 29 -6.41 -22.48 -1.91
C PHE A 29 -5.42 -21.74 -1.01
N LEU A 30 -4.19 -22.24 -0.87
CA LEU A 30 -3.15 -21.58 -0.07
C LEU A 30 -2.80 -20.19 -0.64
N LEU A 31 -2.60 -20.09 -1.96
CA LEU A 31 -2.39 -18.79 -2.62
C LEU A 31 -3.56 -17.83 -2.40
N PHE A 32 -4.80 -18.30 -2.50
CA PHE A 32 -5.99 -17.48 -2.29
C PHE A 32 -6.05 -16.91 -0.86
N VAL A 33 -5.78 -17.74 0.15
CA VAL A 33 -5.74 -17.30 1.56
C VAL A 33 -4.61 -16.32 1.81
N THR A 34 -3.41 -16.57 1.26
CA THR A 34 -2.26 -15.66 1.41
C THR A 34 -2.51 -14.30 0.74
N CYS A 35 -3.08 -14.28 -0.47
CA CYS A 35 -3.46 -13.02 -1.12
C CYS A 35 -4.53 -12.24 -0.33
N MET A 36 -5.44 -12.94 0.34
CA MET A 36 -6.47 -12.33 1.18
C MET A 36 -5.88 -11.76 2.48
N GLN A 37 -4.85 -12.40 3.06
CA GLN A 37 -4.14 -11.85 4.24
C GLN A 37 -3.43 -10.52 3.95
N VAL A 38 -2.96 -10.31 2.72
CA VAL A 38 -2.33 -9.03 2.30
C VAL A 38 -3.33 -7.86 2.32
N SER A 39 -4.65 -8.11 2.31
CA SER A 39 -5.67 -7.05 2.29
C SER A 39 -6.05 -6.50 3.68
N ALA A 40 -5.62 -7.13 4.79
CA ALA A 40 -5.97 -6.67 6.15
C ALA A 40 -4.98 -5.66 6.74
N THR A 41 -3.78 -5.56 6.18
CA THR A 41 -2.83 -4.47 6.43
C THR A 41 -2.87 -3.54 5.23
N GLY A 42 -3.95 -2.77 5.13
CA GLY A 42 -4.04 -1.68 4.16
C GLY A 42 -2.76 -0.85 4.25
N ASN A 43 -2.03 -0.84 3.14
CA ASN A 43 -0.72 -0.24 2.93
C ASN A 43 -0.81 1.29 3.05
N SER A 44 -1.14 1.79 4.23
CA SER A 44 -0.93 3.18 4.56
C SER A 44 0.56 3.33 4.80
N GLN A 45 1.25 4.01 3.88
CA GLN A 45 2.62 4.46 4.09
C GLN A 45 2.69 5.07 5.50
N THR A 46 3.38 4.39 6.42
CA THR A 46 3.48 4.84 7.82
C THR A 46 4.51 5.95 7.86
N ILE A 47 4.03 7.18 7.99
CA ILE A 47 4.88 8.37 8.01
C ILE A 47 5.29 8.62 9.45
N THR A 48 6.56 8.93 9.65
CA THR A 48 7.08 9.40 10.93
C THR A 48 7.61 10.80 10.73
N LEU A 49 7.03 11.76 11.45
CA LEU A 49 7.37 13.17 11.33
C LEU A 49 7.56 13.77 12.73
N SER A 50 8.72 14.37 12.95
CA SER A 50 9.05 15.08 14.19
C SER A 50 9.63 16.43 13.81
N GLU A 51 8.75 17.41 13.65
CA GLU A 51 9.10 18.76 13.23
C GLU A 51 8.63 19.76 14.29
N LYS A 52 9.58 20.44 14.92
CA LYS A 52 9.32 21.45 15.95
C LYS A 52 9.56 22.83 15.37
N ASN A 53 8.53 23.70 15.44
CA ASN A 53 8.63 25.09 14.98
C ASN A 53 9.03 25.18 13.49
N ALA A 54 8.51 24.26 12.68
CA ALA A 54 8.78 24.17 11.26
C ALA A 54 7.73 24.96 10.46
N PRO A 55 8.12 25.64 9.37
CA PRO A 55 7.15 26.21 8.46
C PRO A 55 6.45 25.08 7.68
N LEU A 56 5.18 25.30 7.32
CA LEU A 56 4.35 24.33 6.57
C LEU A 56 5.04 23.71 5.33
N PRO A 57 5.78 24.48 4.50
CA PRO A 57 6.48 23.93 3.32
C PRO A 57 7.47 22.83 3.68
N LYS A 58 8.21 22.99 4.78
CA LYS A 58 9.20 22.01 5.24
C LYS A 58 8.52 20.72 5.71
N VAL A 59 7.37 20.85 6.36
CA VAL A 59 6.56 19.72 6.79
C VAL A 59 6.06 18.93 5.58
N PHE A 60 5.53 19.61 4.56
CA PHE A 60 5.10 18.96 3.33
C PHE A 60 6.25 18.33 2.57
N GLU A 61 7.39 19.00 2.42
CA GLU A 61 8.58 18.42 1.80
C GLU A 61 9.03 17.13 2.50
N SER A 62 9.00 17.09 3.83
CA SER A 62 9.29 15.88 4.61
C SER A 62 8.27 14.76 4.41
N ILE A 63 7.02 15.10 4.08
CA ILE A 63 5.97 14.14 3.74
C ILE A 63 6.16 13.63 2.30
N GLU A 64 6.44 14.50 1.33
CA GLU A 64 6.75 14.11 -0.06
C GLU A 64 8.03 13.26 -0.17
N LYS A 65 8.97 13.40 0.77
CA LYS A 65 10.14 12.51 0.85
C LYS A 65 9.79 11.09 1.30
N GLN A 66 8.76 10.94 2.14
CA GLN A 66 8.33 9.65 2.70
C GLN A 66 7.16 9.04 1.93
N THR A 67 6.50 9.81 1.09
CA THR A 67 5.29 9.42 0.35
C THR A 67 5.40 9.82 -1.10
N SER A 68 4.66 9.17 -1.98
CA SER A 68 4.62 9.54 -3.40
C SER A 68 3.60 10.65 -3.69
N TYR A 69 3.26 11.46 -2.69
CA TYR A 69 2.35 12.60 -2.84
C TYR A 69 3.10 13.84 -3.30
N VAL A 70 2.40 14.70 -4.04
CA VAL A 70 2.86 16.04 -4.43
C VAL A 70 1.81 17.03 -3.94
N PHE A 71 2.21 18.01 -3.16
CA PHE A 71 1.31 19.03 -2.65
C PHE A 71 1.45 20.35 -3.43
N PHE A 72 0.30 20.96 -3.75
CA PHE A 72 0.22 22.26 -4.40
C PHE A 72 -0.40 23.28 -3.45
N PHE A 73 0.28 24.40 -3.22
CA PHE A 73 -0.19 25.48 -2.35
C PHE A 73 0.20 26.84 -2.90
N ASP A 74 -0.61 27.85 -2.56
CA ASP A 74 -0.28 29.24 -2.84
C ASP A 74 0.85 29.74 -1.93
N ALA A 75 1.85 30.36 -2.54
CA ALA A 75 2.99 30.93 -1.82
C ALA A 75 2.54 32.01 -0.81
N ASP A 76 1.51 32.79 -1.14
CA ASP A 76 0.96 33.82 -0.26
C ASP A 76 0.25 33.23 0.98
N LEU A 77 -0.39 32.07 0.84
CA LEU A 77 -1.01 31.36 1.96
C LEU A 77 0.05 30.70 2.86
N LEU A 78 1.12 30.18 2.26
CA LEU A 78 2.26 29.63 2.98
C LEU A 78 3.05 30.70 3.72
N ALA A 79 3.23 31.89 3.13
CA ALA A 79 3.92 33.01 3.77
C ALA A 79 3.17 33.54 5.01
N LYS A 80 1.83 33.45 4.99
CA LYS A 80 0.97 33.80 6.13
C LYS A 80 0.80 32.67 7.15
N SER A 81 1.26 31.46 6.82
CA SER A 81 1.17 30.32 7.73
C SER A 81 2.10 30.48 8.94
N LYS A 82 1.58 30.20 10.13
CA LYS A 82 2.41 30.15 11.34
C LYS A 82 3.17 28.83 11.39
N LYS A 83 4.33 28.85 12.03
CA LYS A 83 5.12 27.65 12.28
C LYS A 83 4.32 26.68 13.13
N ILE A 84 4.33 25.41 12.75
CA ILE A 84 3.62 24.34 13.47
C ILE A 84 4.62 23.43 14.20
N ASN A 85 4.13 22.77 15.24
CA ASN A 85 4.86 21.76 15.97
C ASN A 85 4.10 20.44 15.85
N LEU A 86 4.68 19.47 15.17
CA LEU A 86 4.05 18.19 14.89
C LEU A 86 4.99 17.06 15.30
N GLN A 87 4.47 16.14 16.11
CA GLN A 87 5.19 14.92 16.49
C GLN A 87 4.26 13.73 16.33
N ILE A 88 4.47 12.98 15.25
CA ILE A 88 3.62 11.86 14.84
C ILE A 88 4.52 10.70 14.43
N THR A 89 4.21 9.53 14.96
CA THR A 89 4.96 8.30 14.69
C THR A 89 3.99 7.26 14.17
N ASN A 90 4.36 6.59 13.08
CA ASN A 90 3.59 5.47 12.52
C ASN A 90 2.12 5.84 12.21
N ALA A 91 1.89 6.96 11.52
CA ALA A 91 0.56 7.41 11.16
C ALA A 91 0.33 7.41 9.64
N SER A 92 -0.94 7.34 9.24
CA SER A 92 -1.35 7.51 7.85
C SER A 92 -1.21 8.96 7.40
N ILE A 93 -1.10 9.14 6.08
CA ILE A 93 -1.09 10.46 5.43
C ILE A 93 -2.28 11.32 5.89
N GLU A 94 -3.48 10.73 5.97
CA GLU A 94 -4.70 11.41 6.45
C GLU A 94 -4.54 11.93 7.88
N LYS A 95 -4.05 11.09 8.80
CA LYS A 95 -3.81 11.46 10.21
C LYS A 95 -2.78 12.58 10.34
N VAL A 96 -1.74 12.54 9.51
CA VAL A 96 -0.68 13.57 9.48
C VAL A 96 -1.24 14.91 8.97
N LEU A 97 -2.00 14.90 7.87
CA LEU A 97 -2.64 16.10 7.32
C LEU A 97 -3.66 16.71 8.29
N GLU A 98 -4.52 15.88 8.88
CA GLU A 98 -5.51 16.32 9.87
C GLU A 98 -4.82 17.03 11.06
N ALA A 99 -3.73 16.45 11.55
CA ALA A 99 -2.95 17.04 12.62
C ALA A 99 -2.28 18.37 12.20
N CYS A 100 -1.75 18.45 10.97
CA CYS A 100 -1.16 19.69 10.44
C CYS A 100 -2.18 20.82 10.39
N PHE A 101 -3.38 20.57 9.87
CA PHE A 101 -4.43 21.58 9.79
C PHE A 101 -4.97 21.98 11.16
N ARG A 102 -5.07 21.02 12.10
CA ARG A 102 -5.47 21.31 13.48
C ARG A 102 -4.49 22.24 14.19
N GLU A 103 -3.19 21.99 14.06
CA GLU A 103 -2.16 22.88 14.64
C GLU A 103 -2.17 24.26 13.99
N GLN A 104 -2.35 24.34 12.68
CA GLN A 104 -2.49 25.61 11.96
C GLN A 104 -3.69 26.43 12.47
N GLY A 105 -4.87 25.80 12.61
CA GLY A 105 -6.09 26.45 13.11
C GLY A 105 -5.96 26.89 14.57
N ARG A 106 -5.30 26.08 15.41
CA ARG A 106 -5.04 26.43 16.81
C ARG A 106 -4.15 27.67 16.95
N ASN A 107 -3.23 27.86 16.01
CA ASN A 107 -2.33 29.01 15.98
C ASN A 107 -2.96 30.27 15.34
N GLN A 108 -4.10 30.13 14.66
CA GLN A 108 -4.82 31.25 14.04
C GLN A 108 -5.66 32.07 15.04
N TYR A 109 -5.98 31.52 16.22
CA TYR A 109 -6.80 32.16 17.25
C TYR A 109 -6.01 32.83 18.38
N ARG A 110 -4.70 33.03 18.19
CA ARG A 110 -3.79 33.74 19.10
C ARG A 110 -3.06 34.83 18.36
#